data_AF-A0A9E3YI63-F1
#
_entry.id   AF-A0A9E3YI63-F1
#
_cell.length_a   1.000
_cell.length_b   1.000
_cell.length_c   1.000
_cell.angle_alpha   90.00
_cell.angle_beta   90.00
_cell.angle_gamma   90.00
#
_symmetry.space_group_name_H-M   'P 1'
#
loop_
_entity.id
_entity.type
_entity.pdbx_description
1 polymer ?
#
loop_
_entity_poly.entity_id
_entity_poly.type
_entity_poly.pdbx_seq_one_letter_code
_entity_poly.pdbx_strand_id
1 'polypeptide(L)' 'QAIVAEAETRGLILLSCGTRYNVLRLLPPLTIPMEHLHEALDILEAAIEAATMKRVA' A
#
# COMPACT_ATOMS: atom_id res chain seq x y z
N GLN A 1 6.80 -7.15 6.30
CA GLN A 1 6.20 -6.10 5.46
C GLN A 1 4.71 -5.96 5.83
N ALA A 2 4.42 -5.44 7.03
CA ALA A 2 3.04 -5.45 7.54
C ALA A 2 2.07 -4.62 6.68
N ILE A 3 2.52 -3.47 6.18
CA ILE A 3 1.73 -2.59 5.31
C ILE A 3 1.37 -3.31 3.99
N VAL A 4 2.32 -4.01 3.36
CA VAL A 4 2.09 -4.73 2.10
C VAL A 4 1.06 -5.85 2.29
N ALA A 5 1.19 -6.63 3.36
CA ALA A 5 0.25 -7.71 3.65
C ALA A 5 -1.17 -7.17 3.92
N GLU A 6 -1.29 -6.06 4.66
CA GLU A 6 -2.57 -5.42 4.94
C GLU A 6 -3.23 -4.86 3.67
N ALA A 7 -2.45 -4.23 2.79
CA ALA A 7 -2.93 -3.76 1.49
C ALA A 7 -3.40 -4.91 0.59
N GLU A 8 -2.67 -6.03 0.57
CA GLU A 8 -3.02 -7.22 -0.22
C GLU A 8 -4.38 -7.80 0.22
N THR A 9 -4.64 -7.88 1.53
CA THR A 9 -5.95 -8.32 2.04
C THR A 9 -7.12 -7.41 1.66
N ARG A 10 -6.83 -6.16 1.29
CA ARG A 10 -7.80 -5.14 0.86
C ARG A 10 -7.91 -5.04 -0.67
N GLY A 11 -7.21 -5.92 -1.40
CA GLY A 11 -7.24 -5.97 -2.87
C GLY A 11 -6.21 -5.06 -3.55
N LEU A 12 -5.27 -4.46 -2.82
CA LEU A 12 -4.21 -3.62 -3.38
C LEU A 12 -2.88 -4.36 -3.40
N ILE A 13 -2.35 -4.61 -4.59
CA ILE A 13 -1.02 -5.21 -4.78
C ILE A 13 0.04 -4.12 -4.69
N LEU A 14 0.99 -4.27 -3.77
CA LEU A 14 2.11 -3.34 -3.58
C LEU A 14 3.46 -4.04 -3.73
N LEU A 15 4.41 -3.35 -4.36
CA LEU A 15 5.79 -3.80 -4.47
C LEU A 15 6.67 -3.08 -3.45
N SER A 16 7.33 -3.85 -2.59
CA SER A 16 8.45 -3.34 -1.79
C SER A 16 9.76 -3.41 -2.57
N CYS A 17 10.66 -2.45 -2.36
CA CYS A 17 11.96 -2.41 -3.02
C CYS A 17 13.05 -1.75 -2.16
N GLY A 18 14.25 -1.63 -2.74
CA GLY A 18 15.46 -1.10 -2.09
C GLY A 18 16.21 -2.14 -1.27
N THR A 19 17.49 -1.88 -0.97
CA THR A 19 18.40 -2.83 -0.27
C THR A 19 17.88 -3.29 1.08
N ARG A 20 17.09 -2.44 1.76
CA ARG A 20 16.51 -2.72 3.08
C ARG A 20 15.02 -3.07 3.04
N TYR A 21 14.43 -3.22 1.84
CA TYR A 21 13.00 -3.51 1.65
C TYR A 21 12.05 -2.57 2.40
N ASN A 22 12.47 -1.32 2.59
CA ASN A 22 11.74 -0.30 3.35
C ASN A 22 11.15 0.80 2.47
N VAL A 23 11.10 0.58 1.15
CA VAL A 23 10.53 1.51 0.17
C VAL A 23 9.35 0.84 -0.52
N LEU A 24 8.23 1.55 -0.64
CA LEU A 24 7.11 1.14 -1.48
C LEU A 24 7.21 1.85 -2.83
N ARG A 25 7.10 1.08 -3.91
CA ARG A 25 7.16 1.61 -5.28
C ARG A 25 5.75 1.61 -5.88
N LEU A 26 5.25 2.81 -6.17
CA LEU A 26 4.00 3.01 -6.90
C LEU A 26 4.32 3.11 -8.40
N LEU A 27 3.81 2.16 -9.18
CA LEU A 27 3.94 2.13 -10.64
C LEU A 27 2.57 1.81 -11.28
N PRO A 28 1.55 2.66 -11.10
CA PRO A 28 0.31 2.49 -11.83
C PRO A 28 0.54 2.72 -13.34
N PRO A 29 -0.29 2.14 -14.22
CA PRO A 29 -0.28 2.48 -15.64
C PRO A 29 -0.53 3.99 -15.84
N LEU A 30 0.11 4.59 -16.84
CA LEU A 30 -0.08 6.03 -17.14
C LEU A 30 -1.53 6.38 -17.57
N THR A 31 -2.31 5.38 -17.98
CA THR A 31 -3.70 5.52 -18.42
C THR A 31 -4.70 5.09 -17.35
N ILE A 32 -4.27 4.92 -16.09
CA ILE A 32 -5.18 4.54 -15.00
C ILE A 32 -6.29 5.59 -14.83
N PRO A 33 -7.56 5.20 -14.70
CA PRO A 33 -8.62 6.12 -14.30
C PRO A 33 -8.30 6.75 -12.94
N MET A 34 -8.54 8.05 -12.79
CA MET A 34 -8.21 8.77 -11.55
C MET A 34 -8.96 8.23 -10.32
N GLU A 35 -10.18 7.75 -10.52
CA GLU A 35 -10.98 7.09 -9.48
C GLU A 35 -10.29 5.85 -8.90
N HIS A 36 -9.73 4.98 -9.75
CA HIS A 36 -8.99 3.80 -9.28
C HIS A 36 -7.68 4.19 -8.59
N LEU A 37 -7.02 5.27 -9.03
CA LEU A 37 -5.83 5.76 -8.36
C LEU A 37 -6.16 6.26 -6.95
N HIS A 38 -7.26 7.01 -6.78
CA HIS A 38 -7.70 7.48 -5.47
C HIS A 38 -8.09 6.30 -4.57
N GLU A 39 -8.87 5.34 -5.08
CA GLU A 39 -9.23 4.13 -4.32
C GLU A 39 -7.99 3.38 -3.82
N ALA A 40 -6.98 3.20 -4.68
CA ALA A 40 -5.73 2.57 -4.29
C ALA A 40 -4.97 3.35 -3.21
N LEU A 41 -5.00 4.68 -3.25
CA LEU A 41 -4.37 5.52 -2.24
C LEU A 41 -5.12 5.47 -0.90
N ASP A 42 -6.45 5.43 -0.92
CA ASP A 42 -7.28 5.28 0.28
C ASP A 42 -7.02 3.91 0.95
N ILE A 43 -6.91 2.85 0.17
CA ILE A 43 -6.54 1.51 0.68
C ILE A 43 -5.13 1.53 1.28
N LEU A 44 -4.17 2.20 0.64
CA LEU A 44 -2.80 2.33 1.14
C LEU A 44 -2.76 3.06 2.48
N GLU A 45 -3.50 4.16 2.62
CA GLU A 45 -3.61 4.91 3.88
C GLU A 45 -4.16 4.01 5.01
N ALA A 46 -5.30 3.36 4.78
CA ALA A 46 -5.90 2.45 5.75
C ALA A 46 -4.97 1.28 6.12
N ALA A 47 -4.19 0.76 5.16
CA ALA A 47 -3.20 -0.28 5.41
C ALA A 47 -2.03 0.19 6.29
N ILE A 48 -1.56 1.43 6.10
CA ILE A 48 -0.52 2.04 6.94
C ILE A 48 -1.04 2.23 8.36
N GLU A 49 -2.24 2.78 8.53
CA GLU A 49 -2.86 2.98 9.84
C GLU A 49 -3.02 1.66 10.58
N ALA A 50 -3.62 0.65 9.96
CA ALA A 50 -3.82 -0.65 10.59
C ALA A 50 -2.48 -1.33 10.96
N ALA A 51 -1.47 -1.27 10.09
CA ALA A 51 -0.16 -1.84 10.35
C ALA A 51 0.63 -1.12 11.46
N THR A 52 0.36 0.17 11.67
CA THR A 52 1.03 0.98 12.71
C THR A 52 0.28 0.93 14.05
N MET A 53 -1.05 0.89 14.05
CA MET A 53 -1.85 0.69 15.26
C MET A 53 -1.63 -0.68 15.91
N LYS A 54 -1.47 -1.76 15.11
CA LYS A 54 -1.08 -3.09 15.59
C LYS A 54 0.25 -3.13 16.36
N ARG A 55 1.06 -2.07 16.27
CA ARG A 55 2.39 -1.97 16.86
C ARG A 55 2.41 -1.27 18.23
N VAL A 56 1.32 -0.60 18.60
CA VAL A 56 1.18 0.16 19.86
C VAL A 56 0.34 -0.60 20.89
N ALA A 57 -0.37 -1.66 20.46
CA ALA A 57 -1.11 -2.59 21.30
C ALA A 57 -0.24 -3.74 21.81
#